data_AF-A0A2T4ZIS0-F1
#
_entry.id   AF-A0A2T4ZIS0-F1
#
_cell.length_a   1.000
_cell.length_b   1.000
_cell.length_c   1.000
_cell.angle_alpha   90.00
_cell.angle_beta   90.00
_cell.angle_gamma   90.00
#
_symmetry.space_group_name_H-M   'P 1'
#
loop_
_entity.id
_entity.type
_entity.pdbx_description
1 polymer ?
#
loop_
_entity_poly.entity_id
_entity_poly.type
_entity_poly.pdbx_seq_one_letter_code
_entity_poly.pdbx_strand_id
1 'polypeptide(L)'
;MQDISLAAGRSRNYVRSLLTEGKEPGLEAFIQLCDVLGANPMWMIYGGDEDFSAHTELLREYAKLTPEQRAGLAAVMKSMQPPG
;
A
#
# COMPACT_ATOMS: atom_id res chain seq x y z
N MET A 1 -0.95 -0.84 19.41
CA MET A 1 -1.56 -1.66 18.33
C MET A 1 -3.01 -1.28 18.04
N GLN A 2 -3.87 -1.13 19.06
CA GLN A 2 -5.27 -0.73 18.86
C GLN A 2 -5.39 0.65 18.22
N ASP A 3 -4.67 1.64 18.74
CA ASP A 3 -4.73 3.02 18.24
C ASP A 3 -4.24 3.13 16.79
N ILE A 4 -3.17 2.41 16.43
CA ILE A 4 -2.67 2.33 15.06
C ILE A 4 -3.73 1.73 14.13
N SER A 5 -4.42 0.68 14.57
CA SER A 5 -5.46 0.04 13.76
C SER A 5 -6.63 0.99 13.50
N LEU A 6 -7.07 1.71 14.53
CA LEU A 6 -8.16 2.68 14.43
C LEU A 6 -7.77 3.90 13.59
N ALA A 7 -6.56 4.42 13.78
CA ALA A 7 -6.03 5.53 12.98
C ALA A 7 -5.91 5.18 11.49
N ALA A 8 -5.66 3.91 11.16
CA ALA A 8 -5.67 3.40 9.78
C ALA A 8 -7.08 3.10 9.24
N GLY A 9 -8.14 3.45 9.96
CA GLY A 9 -9.53 3.19 9.56
C GLY A 9 -9.92 1.71 9.59
N ARG A 10 -9.21 0.89 10.38
CA ARG A 10 -9.42 -0.56 10.49
C ARG A 10 -10.01 -0.94 11.86
N SER A 11 -10.42 -2.20 11.98
CA SER A 11 -10.95 -2.72 13.25
C SER A 11 -9.89 -2.69 14.35
N ARG A 12 -10.30 -2.54 15.61
CA ARG A 12 -9.40 -2.44 16.79
C ARG A 12 -8.33 -3.53 16.86
N ASN A 13 -8.61 -4.73 16.35
CA ASN A 13 -7.72 -5.89 16.39
C ASN A 13 -6.93 -6.12 15.10
N TYR A 14 -7.05 -5.24 14.10
CA TYR A 14 -6.51 -5.46 12.76
C TYR A 14 -5.00 -5.71 12.77
N VAL A 15 -4.20 -4.76 13.29
CA VAL A 15 -2.73 -4.91 13.35
C VAL A 15 -2.33 -6.14 14.16
N ARG A 16 -3.03 -6.41 15.27
CA ARG A 16 -2.79 -7.63 16.06
C ARG A 16 -2.98 -8.88 15.19
N SER A 17 -4.08 -8.96 14.44
CA SER A 17 -4.36 -10.12 13.58
C SER A 17 -3.31 -10.30 12.48
N LEU A 18 -2.75 -9.22 11.92
CA LEU A 18 -1.63 -9.32 10.98
C LEU A 18 -0.42 -10.01 11.64
N LEU A 19 -0.05 -9.57 12.85
CA LEU A 19 1.15 -10.04 13.54
C LEU A 19 0.99 -11.43 14.19
N THR A 20 -0.20 -11.79 14.66
CA THR A 20 -0.42 -13.03 15.41
C THR A 20 -1.06 -14.14 14.61
N GLU A 21 -1.83 -13.81 13.57
CA GLU A 21 -2.55 -14.80 12.76
C GLU A 21 -1.92 -14.98 11.37
N GLY A 22 -0.84 -14.25 11.06
CA GLY A 22 -0.15 -14.32 9.77
C GLY A 22 -0.97 -13.80 8.60
N LYS A 23 -1.96 -12.93 8.87
CA LYS A 23 -2.77 -12.29 7.82
C LYS A 23 -1.93 -11.26 7.08
N GLU A 24 -2.10 -11.19 5.78
CA GLU A 24 -1.49 -10.16 4.95
C GLU A 24 -2.45 -8.98 4.73
N PRO A 25 -1.97 -7.73 4.85
CA PRO A 25 -2.77 -6.58 4.50
C PRO A 25 -2.92 -6.49 2.97
N GLY A 26 -4.10 -6.10 2.50
CA GLY A 26 -4.23 -5.62 1.13
C GLY A 26 -3.45 -4.32 0.94
N LEU A 27 -3.13 -3.96 -0.31
CA LEU A 27 -2.31 -2.79 -0.64
C LEU A 27 -2.80 -1.49 0.03
N GLU A 28 -4.10 -1.22 -0.03
CA GLU A 28 -4.68 -0.02 0.59
C GLU A 28 -4.46 0.02 2.11
N ALA A 29 -4.69 -1.11 2.78
CA ALA A 29 -4.49 -1.22 4.22
C ALA A 29 -3.01 -1.09 4.60
N PHE A 30 -2.11 -1.63 3.78
CA PHE A 30 -0.68 -1.48 3.95
C PHE A 30 -0.23 -0.01 3.83
N ILE A 31 -0.70 0.71 2.80
CA ILE A 31 -0.38 2.13 2.61
C ILE A 31 -0.91 2.98 3.77
N GLN A 32 -2.15 2.76 4.20
CA GLN A 32 -2.72 3.47 5.36
C GLN A 32 -1.95 3.22 6.66
N LEU A 33 -1.48 1.99 6.89
CA LEU A 33 -0.62 1.68 8.03
C LEU A 33 0.72 2.41 7.93
N CYS A 34 1.34 2.45 6.75
CA CYS A 34 2.58 3.19 6.54
C CYS A 34 2.39 4.69 6.82
N ASP A 35 1.26 5.27 6.41
CA ASP A 35 0.93 6.68 6.68
C ASP A 35 0.79 6.99 8.16
N VAL A 36 0.01 6.18 8.88
CA VAL A 36 -0.16 6.34 10.33
C VAL A 36 1.16 6.22 11.07
N LEU A 37 2.05 5.36 10.59
CA LEU A 37 3.36 5.11 11.21
C LEU A 37 4.45 6.09 10.74
N GLY A 38 4.17 6.97 9.76
CA GLY A 38 5.19 7.82 9.14
C GLY A 38 6.28 7.03 8.41
N ALA A 39 5.98 5.79 7.99
CA ALA A 39 6.93 4.89 7.34
C ALA A 39 6.86 5.02 5.82
N ASN A 40 8.00 4.83 5.15
CA ASN A 40 8.05 4.73 3.70
C ASN A 40 7.62 3.30 3.28
N PRO A 41 6.56 3.14 2.46
CA PRO A 41 6.07 1.83 2.03
C PRO A 41 7.14 0.97 1.34
N MET A 42 7.99 1.57 0.52
CA MET A 42 9.03 0.86 -0.21
C MET A 42 10.17 0.42 0.70
N TRP A 43 10.53 1.25 1.69
CA TRP A 43 11.47 0.84 2.74
C TRP A 43 10.93 -0.36 3.53
N MET A 44 9.63 -0.36 3.85
CA MET A 44 8.97 -1.46 4.56
C MET A 44 8.96 -2.78 3.77
N ILE A 45 8.92 -2.72 2.43
CA ILE A 45 8.91 -3.91 1.57
C ILE A 45 10.32 -4.43 1.31
N TYR A 46 11.25 -3.55 0.94
CA TYR A 46 12.56 -3.95 0.39
C TYR A 46 13.73 -3.81 1.36
N GLY A 47 13.57 -3.06 2.47
CA GLY A 47 14.58 -2.94 3.52
C GLY A 47 15.91 -2.38 3.01
N GLY A 48 15.94 -1.11 2.60
CA GLY A 48 17.17 -0.45 2.14
C GLY A 48 17.04 1.06 1.95
N ASP A 49 18.18 1.73 1.79
CA ASP A 49 18.32 3.18 1.63
C ASP A 49 18.18 3.66 0.17
N GLU A 50 17.64 2.84 -0.72
CA GLU A 50 17.38 3.24 -2.10
C GLU A 50 16.29 4.32 -2.16
N ASP A 51 16.48 5.29 -3.06
CA ASP A 51 15.47 6.31 -3.33
C ASP A 51 14.32 5.70 -4.12
N PHE A 52 13.28 5.31 -3.38
CA PHE A 52 12.03 4.82 -3.94
C PHE A 52 10.93 5.90 -3.99
N SER A 53 11.26 7.19 -3.96
CA SER A 53 10.28 8.28 -3.94
C SER A 53 9.21 8.16 -5.03
N ALA A 54 9.61 7.94 -6.28
CA ALA A 54 8.69 7.76 -7.40
C ALA A 54 7.79 6.52 -7.27
N HIS A 55 8.33 5.40 -6.76
CA HIS A 55 7.56 4.18 -6.54
C HIS A 55 6.56 4.34 -5.39
N THR A 56 6.99 5.00 -4.32
CA THR A 56 6.14 5.33 -3.17
C THR A 56 5.00 6.24 -3.59
N GLU A 57 5.26 7.30 -4.36
CA GLU A 57 4.22 8.18 -4.87
C GLU A 57 3.21 7.43 -5.75
N LEU A 58 3.69 6.60 -6.68
CA LEU A 58 2.84 5.78 -7.54
C LEU A 58 1.93 4.84 -6.73
N LEU A 59 2.49 4.13 -5.75
CA LEU A 59 1.72 3.22 -4.89
C LEU A 59 0.65 3.97 -4.08
N ARG A 60 0.98 5.17 -3.60
CA ARG A 60 0.05 6.03 -2.85
C ARG A 60 -1.10 6.51 -3.71
N GLU A 61 -0.84 6.96 -4.93
CA GLU A 61 -1.89 7.35 -5.86
C GLU A 61 -2.75 6.15 -6.27
N TYR A 62 -2.13 5.01 -6.56
CA TYR A 62 -2.85 3.78 -6.90
C TYR A 62 -3.80 3.33 -5.78
N ALA A 63 -3.38 3.43 -4.52
CA ALA A 63 -4.18 3.04 -3.36
C ALA A 63 -5.48 3.85 -3.24
N LYS A 64 -5.50 5.11 -3.71
CA LYS A 64 -6.68 5.99 -3.68
C LYS A 64 -7.70 5.67 -4.78
N LEU A 65 -7.31 4.93 -5.81
CA LEU A 65 -8.18 4.64 -6.96
C LEU A 65 -9.26 3.62 -6.61
N THR A 66 -10.44 3.84 -7.19
CA THR A 66 -11.54 2.85 -7.24
C THR A 66 -11.16 1.64 -8.12
N PRO A 67 -11.83 0.48 -7.98
CA PRO A 67 -11.61 -0.68 -8.84
C PRO A 67 -11.70 -0.34 -10.34
N GLU A 68 -12.68 0.47 -10.73
CA GLU A 68 -12.91 0.90 -12.11
C GLU A 68 -11.76 1.77 -12.62
N GLN A 69 -11.28 2.73 -11.81
CA GLN A 69 -10.13 3.56 -12.15
C GLN A 69 -8.84 2.74 -12.26
N ARG A 70 -8.64 1.74 -11.39
CA ARG A 70 -7.49 0.82 -11.48
C ARG A 70 -7.52 0.03 -12.78
N ALA A 71 -8.70 -0.42 -13.21
CA ALA A 71 -8.85 -1.09 -14.50
C ALA A 71 -8.50 -0.16 -15.68
N GLY A 72 -8.93 1.10 -15.62
CA GLY A 72 -8.56 2.13 -16.61
C GLY A 72 -7.04 2.39 -16.66
N LEU A 73 -6.41 2.59 -15.50
CA LEU A 73 -4.95 2.75 -15.42
C LEU A 73 -4.22 1.52 -15.97
N ALA A 74 -4.66 0.31 -15.64
CA ALA A 74 -4.07 -0.92 -16.15
C ALA A 74 -4.17 -1.00 -17.69
N ALA A 75 -5.25 -0.53 -18.29
CA ALA A 75 -5.38 -0.47 -19.76
C ALA A 75 -4.36 0.50 -20.38
N VAL A 76 -4.18 1.68 -19.78
CA VAL A 76 -3.17 2.65 -20.22
C VAL A 76 -1.76 2.08 -20.09
N MET A 77 -1.43 1.46 -18.96
CA MET A 77 -0.13 0.81 -18.75
C MET A 77 0.16 -0.25 -19.80
N LYS A 78 -0.83 -1.10 -20.13
CA LYS A 78 -0.69 -2.11 -21.19
C LYS A 78 -0.43 -1.50 -22.56
N SER A 79 -1.05 -0.37 -22.89
CA SER A 79 -0.81 0.31 -24.17
C SER A 79 0.58 0.94 -24.29
N MET A 80 1.27 1.16 -23.17
CA MET A 80 2.62 1.74 -23.13
C MET A 80 3.73 0.69 -23.09
N GLN A 81 3.40 -0.60 -22.94
CA GLN A 81 4.40 -1.65 -22.91
C GLN A 81 5.03 -1.82 -24.30
N PRO A 82 6.36 -1.98 -24.39
CA PRO A 82 6.99 -2.32 -25.65
C PRO A 82 6.44 -3.67 -26.16
N PRO A 83 6.40 -3.89 -27.48
CA PRO A 83 6.09 -5.20 -28.01
C PRO A 83 7.08 -6.22 -27.43
N GLY A 84 6.55 -7.32 -26.89
CA GLY A 84 7.32 -8.43 -26.34
C GLY A 84 8.02 -9.27 -27.39
#